data_AF-A0A4V0I2J5-F1
#
_entry.id   AF-A0A4V0I2J5-F1
#
_cell.length_a   1.000
_cell.length_b   1.000
_cell.length_c   1.000
_cell.angle_alpha   90.00
_cell.angle_beta   90.00
_cell.angle_gamma   90.00
#
_symmetry.space_group_name_H-M   'P 1'
#
loop_
_entity.id
_entity.type
_entity.pdbx_description
1 polymer ?
#
loop_
_entity_poly.entity_id
_entity_poly.type
_entity_poly.pdbx_seq_one_letter_code
_entity_poly.pdbx_strand_id
1 'polypeptide(L)'
;MFNRGGAAGVRWAIAAAYSGMDDASRAADVAESVANRTELATECTFLREIFGNPFRPVTFDPAWRTATVTALAAGIYEEKAFDRLPILADALQDAGCDVDAILDHFRDPTAAHVRGCWALDLVLGKE
;
A
#
# COMPACT_ATOMS: atom_id res chain seq x y z
N MET A 1 44.83 -25.91 -57.96
CA MET A 1 44.14 -26.60 -56.85
C MET A 1 44.60 -25.98 -55.54
N PHE A 2 43.86 -24.98 -55.04
CA PHE A 2 44.15 -24.30 -53.77
C PHE A 2 43.41 -25.03 -52.64
N ASN A 3 44.15 -25.59 -51.67
CA ASN A 3 43.59 -26.24 -50.49
C ASN A 3 43.53 -25.25 -49.32
N ARG A 4 42.32 -24.86 -48.87
CA ARG A 4 42.10 -24.12 -47.61
C ARG A 4 41.74 -25.13 -46.53
N GLY A 5 42.72 -25.54 -45.72
CA GLY A 5 42.50 -26.21 -44.44
C GLY A 5 42.33 -25.16 -43.34
N GLY A 6 41.13 -25.04 -42.78
CA GLY A 6 40.79 -24.10 -41.72
C GLY A 6 41.47 -24.45 -40.39
N ALA A 7 42.24 -23.50 -39.86
CA ALA A 7 42.75 -23.51 -38.50
C ALA A 7 41.67 -22.98 -37.54
N ALA A 8 41.10 -23.83 -36.69
CA ALA A 8 40.37 -23.41 -35.49
C ALA A 8 40.12 -24.63 -34.59
N GLY A 9 41.05 -24.93 -33.70
CA GLY A 9 40.88 -26.07 -32.79
C GLY A 9 41.73 -26.05 -31.53
N VAL A 10 42.28 -24.90 -31.12
CA VAL A 10 42.87 -24.76 -29.78
C VAL A 10 42.73 -23.31 -29.32
N ARG A 11 41.81 -23.07 -28.39
CA ARG A 11 41.53 -21.86 -27.57
C ARG A 11 40.14 -22.14 -26.99
N TRP A 12 39.89 -22.44 -25.72
CA TRP A 12 40.27 -21.86 -24.43
C TRP A 12 39.91 -22.94 -23.38
N ALA A 13 40.84 -23.45 -22.58
CA ALA A 13 41.11 -22.97 -21.23
C ALA A 13 39.84 -22.65 -20.39
N ILE A 14 39.49 -23.58 -19.49
CA ILE A 14 38.68 -23.36 -18.27
C ILE A 14 37.19 -23.04 -18.50
N ALA A 15 36.40 -24.06 -18.84
CA ALA A 15 34.93 -24.03 -18.72
C ALA A 15 34.42 -24.78 -17.47
N ALA A 16 35.27 -25.03 -16.47
CA ALA A 16 34.94 -25.92 -15.36
C ALA A 16 35.15 -25.34 -13.96
N ALA A 17 35.49 -24.04 -13.82
CA ALA A 17 35.81 -23.46 -12.51
C ALA A 17 34.95 -22.25 -12.08
N TYR A 18 34.01 -21.76 -12.90
CA TYR A 18 33.14 -20.61 -12.55
C TYR A 18 31.69 -20.77 -13.05
N SER A 19 31.08 -21.95 -12.88
CA SER A 19 29.71 -22.18 -13.38
C SER A 19 28.76 -22.81 -12.35
N GLY A 20 29.04 -22.68 -11.06
CA GLY A 20 28.39 -23.54 -10.06
C GLY A 20 27.49 -22.89 -9.02
N MET A 21 27.76 -21.66 -8.58
CA MET A 21 27.20 -21.17 -7.31
C MET A 21 27.13 -19.65 -7.30
N ASP A 22 26.00 -19.08 -7.71
CA ASP A 22 25.55 -17.76 -7.25
C ASP A 22 24.24 -17.30 -7.90
N ASP A 23 23.94 -17.61 -9.17
CA ASP A 23 22.76 -17.00 -9.81
C ASP A 23 21.40 -17.56 -9.37
N ALA A 24 21.24 -18.88 -9.31
CA ALA A 24 19.97 -19.49 -8.89
C ALA A 24 19.68 -19.29 -7.40
N SER A 25 20.71 -19.39 -6.55
CA SER A 25 20.60 -19.10 -5.12
C SER A 25 20.35 -17.60 -4.87
N ARG A 26 21.05 -16.67 -5.54
CA ARG A 26 20.71 -15.23 -5.46
C ARG A 26 19.29 -14.95 -5.92
N ALA A 27 18.84 -15.58 -7.00
CA ALA A 27 17.47 -15.38 -7.48
C ALA A 27 16.44 -15.84 -6.46
N ALA A 28 16.68 -16.97 -5.79
CA ALA A 28 15.85 -17.45 -4.68
C ALA A 28 15.88 -16.50 -3.47
N ASP A 29 17.06 -16.07 -3.03
CA ASP A 29 17.24 -15.15 -1.90
C ASP A 29 16.56 -13.79 -2.17
N VAL A 30 16.65 -13.29 -3.42
CA VAL A 30 15.98 -12.05 -3.84
C VAL A 30 14.47 -12.23 -3.88
N ALA A 31 13.97 -13.35 -4.41
CA ALA A 31 12.54 -13.63 -4.44
C ALA A 31 11.94 -13.74 -3.02
N GLU A 32 12.63 -14.41 -2.10
CA GLU A 32 12.26 -14.50 -0.69
C GLU A 32 12.28 -13.11 -0.01
N SER A 33 13.31 -12.30 -0.28
CA SER A 33 13.38 -10.91 0.21
C SER A 33 12.27 -10.02 -0.35
N VAL A 34 11.84 -10.23 -1.61
CA VAL A 34 10.72 -9.50 -2.21
C VAL A 34 9.39 -9.95 -1.59
N ALA A 35 9.20 -11.26 -1.39
CA ALA A 35 8.02 -11.81 -0.72
C ALA A 35 7.88 -11.25 0.72
N ASN A 36 8.96 -11.26 1.51
CA ASN A 36 8.97 -10.64 2.83
C ASN A 36 8.65 -9.14 2.77
N ARG A 37 9.15 -8.42 1.76
CA ARG A 37 8.81 -6.99 1.59
C ARG A 37 7.35 -6.77 1.21
N THR A 38 6.73 -7.66 0.43
CA THR A 38 5.31 -7.56 0.10
C THR A 38 4.41 -7.86 1.29
N GLU A 39 4.81 -8.80 2.17
CA GLU A 39 4.11 -9.09 3.41
C GLU A 39 4.18 -7.89 4.36
N LEU A 40 5.38 -7.37 4.61
CA LEU A 40 5.60 -6.17 5.43
C LEU A 40 4.87 -4.94 4.88
N ALA A 41 4.79 -4.78 3.55
CA ALA A 41 4.02 -3.70 2.93
C ALA A 41 2.51 -3.85 3.22
N THR A 42 1.98 -5.07 3.18
CA THR A 42 0.57 -5.36 3.48
C THR A 42 0.25 -5.08 4.95
N GLU A 43 1.12 -5.52 5.86
CA GLU A 43 1.00 -5.24 7.30
C GLU A 43 1.06 -3.73 7.57
N CYS A 44 1.99 -3.02 6.93
CA CYS A 44 2.11 -1.57 7.06
C CYS A 44 0.86 -0.84 6.56
N THR A 45 0.24 -1.30 5.46
CA THR A 45 -1.03 -0.74 4.98
C THR A 45 -2.11 -0.92 6.03
N PHE A 46 -2.27 -2.12 6.59
CA PHE A 46 -3.28 -2.39 7.62
C PHE A 46 -3.06 -1.54 8.89
N LEU A 47 -1.81 -1.39 9.33
CA LEU A 47 -1.50 -0.54 10.49
C LEU A 47 -1.80 0.93 10.21
N ARG A 48 -1.55 1.42 8.99
CA ARG A 48 -1.90 2.79 8.58
C ARG A 48 -3.40 3.01 8.45
N GLU A 49 -4.16 1.98 8.07
CA GLU A 49 -5.62 2.05 8.08
C GLU A 49 -6.17 2.23 9.50
N ILE A 50 -5.56 1.58 10.50
CA ILE A 50 -6.05 1.65 11.89
C ILE A 50 -5.56 2.89 12.63
N PHE A 51 -4.27 3.22 12.48
CA PHE A 51 -3.64 4.28 13.28
C PHE A 51 -3.36 5.57 12.50
N GLY A 52 -3.58 5.57 11.18
CA GLY A 52 -3.15 6.67 10.33
C GLY A 52 -1.62 6.76 10.25
N ASN A 53 -1.13 7.99 10.06
CA ASN A 53 0.30 8.28 10.09
C ASN A 53 0.72 8.80 11.48
N PRO A 54 1.38 7.99 12.34
CA PRO A 54 1.75 8.40 13.69
C PRO A 54 2.77 9.55 13.72
N PHE A 55 3.48 9.81 12.62
CA PHE A 55 4.45 10.90 12.50
C PHE A 55 3.85 12.18 11.92
N ARG A 56 2.58 12.15 11.49
CA ARG A 56 1.81 13.29 11.02
C ARG A 56 0.39 13.19 11.58
N PRO A 57 0.20 13.51 12.87
CA PRO A 57 -1.12 13.48 13.48
C PRO A 57 -2.04 14.47 12.77
N VAL A 58 -3.29 14.06 12.61
CA VAL A 58 -4.33 14.84 11.96
C VAL A 58 -5.26 15.41 13.03
N THR A 59 -5.48 16.72 13.02
CA THR A 59 -6.44 17.37 13.94
C THR A 59 -7.81 17.42 13.28
N PHE A 60 -8.84 16.91 13.97
CA PHE A 60 -10.22 16.96 13.52
C PHE A 60 -10.96 18.13 14.19
N ASP A 61 -11.56 19.05 13.42
CA ASP A 61 -12.40 20.12 13.98
C ASP A 61 -13.81 19.59 14.30
N PRO A 62 -14.28 19.66 15.56
CA PRO A 62 -15.63 19.25 15.94
C PRO A 62 -16.74 19.92 15.12
N ALA A 63 -16.52 21.10 14.55
CA ALA A 63 -17.48 21.81 13.72
C ALA A 63 -17.89 21.00 12.46
N TRP A 64 -17.01 20.12 11.97
CA TRP A 64 -17.29 19.27 10.80
C TRP A 64 -18.23 18.10 11.10
N ARG A 65 -18.44 17.74 12.39
CA ARG A 65 -19.39 16.69 12.82
C ARG A 65 -20.83 17.20 12.78
N THR A 66 -21.31 17.52 11.59
CA THR A 66 -22.73 17.86 11.37
C THR A 66 -23.62 16.61 11.55
N ALA A 67 -24.92 16.82 11.71
CA ALA A 67 -25.88 15.72 11.83
C ALA A 67 -25.85 14.79 10.60
N THR A 68 -25.66 15.35 9.40
CA THR A 68 -25.53 14.58 8.15
C THR A 68 -24.27 13.73 8.14
N VAL A 69 -23.12 14.32 8.47
CA VAL A 69 -21.81 13.64 8.51
C VAL A 69 -21.83 12.48 9.50
N THR A 70 -22.34 12.72 10.71
CA THR A 70 -22.40 11.71 11.78
C THR A 70 -23.38 10.57 11.44
N ALA A 71 -24.54 10.87 10.85
CA ALA A 71 -25.49 9.84 10.41
C ALA A 71 -24.90 8.97 9.28
N LEU A 72 -24.23 9.57 8.30
CA LEU A 72 -23.55 8.84 7.22
C LEU A 72 -22.43 7.95 7.77
N ALA A 73 -21.57 8.51 8.61
CA ALA A 73 -20.46 7.78 9.22
C ALA A 73 -20.94 6.58 10.06
N ALA A 74 -22.01 6.75 10.84
CA ALA A 74 -22.60 5.68 11.64
C ALA A 74 -23.12 4.54 10.75
N GLY A 75 -23.88 4.87 9.70
CA GLY A 75 -24.39 3.88 8.75
C GLY A 75 -23.27 3.10 8.05
N ILE A 76 -22.22 3.80 7.59
CA ILE A 76 -21.03 3.18 6.99
C ILE A 76 -20.36 2.22 7.97
N TYR A 77 -20.15 2.65 9.22
CA TYR A 77 -19.49 1.86 10.24
C TYR A 77 -20.27 0.58 10.62
N GLU A 78 -21.59 0.72 10.79
CA GLU A 78 -22.47 -0.38 11.18
C GLU A 78 -22.60 -1.41 10.06
N GLU A 79 -22.92 -0.96 8.84
CA GLU A 79 -23.13 -1.80 7.66
C GLU A 79 -21.82 -2.31 7.05
N LYS A 80 -20.66 -1.73 7.43
CA LYS A 80 -19.36 -1.93 6.76
C LYS A 80 -19.41 -1.57 5.28
N ALA A 81 -20.24 -0.59 4.92
CA ALA A 81 -20.43 -0.12 3.55
C ALA A 81 -19.35 0.90 3.16
N PHE A 82 -18.09 0.46 3.15
CA PHE A 82 -16.92 1.31 2.88
C PHE A 82 -16.90 1.87 1.45
N ASP A 83 -17.67 1.27 0.53
CA ASP A 83 -17.93 1.80 -0.80
C ASP A 83 -18.61 3.19 -0.80
N ARG A 84 -19.23 3.57 0.32
CA ARG A 84 -19.89 4.88 0.49
C ARG A 84 -18.97 5.95 1.10
N LEU A 85 -17.71 5.65 1.41
CA LEU A 85 -16.77 6.62 2.00
C LEU A 85 -16.51 7.87 1.12
N PRO A 86 -16.46 7.79 -0.22
CA PRO A 86 -16.37 9.00 -1.04
C PRO A 86 -17.53 9.97 -0.82
N ILE A 87 -18.74 9.47 -0.53
CA ILE A 87 -19.92 10.29 -0.21
C ILE A 87 -19.75 10.97 1.16
N LEU A 88 -19.14 10.27 2.13
CA LEU A 88 -18.79 10.86 3.43
C LEU A 88 -17.74 11.96 3.27
N ALA A 89 -16.75 11.77 2.38
CA ALA A 89 -15.74 12.78 2.08
C ALA A 89 -16.38 14.06 1.54
N ASP A 90 -17.32 13.94 0.60
CA ASP A 90 -18.03 15.08 0.04
C ASP A 90 -18.87 15.79 1.11
N ALA A 91 -19.59 15.04 1.95
CA ALA A 91 -20.36 15.61 3.06
C ALA A 91 -19.48 16.34 4.09
N LEU A 92 -18.26 15.84 4.35
CA LEU A 92 -17.29 16.51 5.21
C LEU A 92 -16.75 17.80 4.58
N GLN A 93 -16.45 17.76 3.28
CA GLN A 93 -16.00 18.93 2.54
C GLN A 93 -17.09 20.02 2.52
N ASP A 94 -18.36 19.65 2.33
CA ASP A 94 -19.50 20.56 2.44
C ASP A 94 -19.68 21.14 3.86
N ALA A 95 -19.29 20.38 4.89
CA ALA A 95 -19.24 20.84 6.27
C ALA A 95 -18.05 21.77 6.57
N GLY A 96 -17.18 22.03 5.58
CA GLY A 96 -16.02 22.91 5.70
C GLY A 96 -14.73 22.20 6.08
N CYS A 97 -14.64 20.87 5.98
CA CYS A 97 -13.40 20.14 6.15
C CYS A 97 -12.42 20.47 5.02
N ASP A 98 -11.24 20.94 5.39
CA ASP A 98 -10.14 21.32 4.49
C ASP A 98 -8.89 20.45 4.68
N VAL A 99 -9.03 19.33 5.39
CA VAL A 99 -7.93 18.41 5.68
C VAL A 99 -7.85 17.34 4.59
N ASP A 100 -6.96 17.57 3.62
CA ASP A 100 -6.72 16.66 2.50
C ASP A 100 -6.43 15.22 2.96
N ALA A 101 -5.69 15.03 4.07
CA ALA A 101 -5.38 13.70 4.58
C ALA A 101 -6.64 12.86 4.93
N ILE A 102 -7.73 13.49 5.36
CA ILE A 102 -9.01 12.81 5.64
C ILE A 102 -9.77 12.59 4.33
N LEU A 103 -9.88 13.65 3.51
CA LEU A 103 -10.67 13.63 2.29
C LEU A 103 -10.10 12.65 1.25
N ASP A 104 -8.78 12.69 1.05
CA ASP A 104 -8.08 11.81 0.12
C ASP A 104 -8.14 10.37 0.58
N HIS A 105 -8.04 10.11 1.89
CA HIS A 105 -8.12 8.75 2.43
C HIS A 105 -9.48 8.11 2.17
N PHE A 106 -10.59 8.84 2.32
CA PHE A 106 -11.93 8.32 2.00
C PHE A 106 -12.21 8.18 0.50
N ARG A 107 -11.45 8.90 -0.33
CA ARG A 107 -11.57 8.85 -1.79
C ARG A 107 -10.61 7.85 -2.43
N ASP A 108 -9.64 7.33 -1.68
CA ASP A 108 -8.66 6.39 -2.18
C ASP A 108 -9.30 5.01 -2.44
N PRO A 109 -9.46 4.61 -3.72
CA PRO A 109 -10.05 3.32 -4.05
C PRO A 109 -9.13 2.14 -3.72
N THR A 110 -7.86 2.40 -3.40
CA THR A 110 -6.86 1.39 -3.06
C THR A 110 -6.73 1.16 -1.56
N ALA A 111 -7.32 2.05 -0.74
CA ALA A 111 -7.34 1.91 0.71
C ALA A 111 -8.20 0.70 1.13
N ALA A 112 -7.60 -0.19 1.91
CA ALA A 112 -8.25 -1.40 2.38
C ALA A 112 -8.94 -1.13 3.73
N HIS A 113 -10.05 -0.38 3.68
CA HIS A 113 -10.73 0.05 4.90
C HIS A 113 -11.25 -1.11 5.75
N VAL A 114 -11.11 -0.93 7.06
CA VAL A 114 -11.58 -1.87 8.08
C VAL A 114 -12.37 -1.14 9.15
N ARG A 115 -13.06 -1.90 10.01
CA ARG A 115 -13.55 -1.32 11.26
C ARG A 115 -12.35 -0.93 12.12
N GLY A 116 -12.31 0.32 12.55
CA GLY A 116 -11.11 0.92 13.13
C GLY A 116 -10.37 1.86 12.17
N CYS A 117 -10.92 2.13 10.97
CA CYS A 117 -10.38 3.15 10.07
C CYS A 117 -10.17 4.47 10.82
N TRP A 118 -8.92 4.92 10.91
CA TRP A 118 -8.53 6.09 11.71
C TRP A 118 -9.39 7.32 11.39
N ALA A 119 -9.62 7.59 10.09
CA ALA A 119 -10.38 8.76 9.66
C ALA A 119 -11.86 8.64 10.01
N LEU A 120 -12.44 7.44 9.91
CA LEU A 120 -13.83 7.20 10.27
C LEU A 120 -14.05 7.29 11.78
N ASP A 121 -13.10 6.81 12.57
CA ASP A 121 -13.14 6.90 14.03
C ASP A 121 -12.99 8.34 14.52
N LEU A 122 -12.19 9.18 13.83
CA LEU A 122 -12.16 10.63 14.07
C LEU A 122 -13.55 11.25 13.83
N VAL A 123 -14.24 10.90 12.74
CA VAL A 123 -15.59 11.43 12.48
C VAL A 123 -16.58 10.99 13.57
N LEU A 124 -16.46 9.75 14.06
CA LEU A 124 -17.33 9.19 15.11
C LEU A 124 -16.92 9.58 16.54
N GLY A 125 -15.77 10.23 16.73
CA GLY A 125 -15.24 10.59 18.06
C GLY A 125 -14.85 9.38 18.90
N LYS A 126 -14.28 8.34 18.27
CA LYS A 126 -13.90 7.06 18.90
C LYS A 126 -12.39 6.91 19.15
N GLU A 127 -11.63 8.00 19.05
CA GLU A 127 -10.18 8.07 19.33
C GLU A 127 -9.82 7.93 20.82
#